data_AF-A0A8J3Q9B1-F1
#
_entry.id   AF-A0A8J3Q9B1-F1
#
_cell.length_a   1.000
_cell.length_b   1.000
_cell.length_c   1.000
_cell.angle_alpha   90.00
_cell.angle_beta   90.00
_cell.angle_gamma   90.00
#
_symmetry.space_group_name_H-M   'P 1'
#
loop_
_entity.id
_entity.type
_entity.pdbx_description
1 polymer ?
#
loop_
_entity_poly.entity_id
_entity_poly.type
_entity_poly.pdbx_seq_one_letter_code
_entity_poly.pdbx_strand_id
1 'polypeptide(L)'
;MKLPIDHVHQCERPLDPTDDPTWRTVGRMLGVSAFDAKAYYTIGLVREMVSTAGLARSNQLHLGAIFQVLDAIELIGRAIGGFRHAKFEATARLKAGLNYVLDLNRREETPLVVLAVTDYLDLRNFTGHGGASAGGPLHFDRWTGLALLHLATRALDAMWGDPVAMAGFVKCQIDPIETAVHSGQTETIYVRDIHTHLQDARMPSEGTPFDGWRGEDILVVLATSGQTVTGS
;
A
#
# COMPACT_ATOMS: atom_id res chain seq x y z
N MET A 1 15.11 2.74 16.59
CA MET A 1 15.65 4.09 16.37
C MET A 1 14.45 5.00 16.09
N LYS A 2 14.05 5.86 17.05
CA LYS A 2 12.95 6.82 16.82
C LYS A 2 13.48 7.92 15.91
N LEU A 3 12.93 8.05 14.71
CA LEU A 3 13.12 9.26 13.92
C LEU A 3 12.21 10.34 14.54
N PRO A 4 12.75 11.45 15.07
CA PRO A 4 11.92 12.55 15.51
C PRO A 4 11.15 13.08 14.30
N ILE A 5 9.83 13.16 14.46
CA ILE A 5 8.87 13.77 13.51
C ILE A 5 9.35 15.16 13.04
N ASP A 6 10.10 15.85 13.90
CA ASP A 6 10.67 17.18 13.66
C ASP A 6 11.63 17.27 12.45
N HIS A 7 12.18 16.15 11.94
CA HIS A 7 13.02 16.17 10.75
C HIS A 7 12.26 16.03 9.42
N VAL A 8 11.01 15.57 9.43
CA VAL A 8 10.21 15.41 8.20
C VAL A 8 9.44 16.70 7.86
N HIS A 9 9.13 17.52 8.88
CA HIS A 9 8.30 18.73 8.73
C HIS A 9 9.02 20.03 8.32
N GLN A 10 10.32 20.01 8.07
CA GLN A 10 11.04 21.22 7.65
C GLN A 10 11.08 21.46 6.14
N CYS A 11 10.49 20.60 5.33
CA CYS A 11 10.28 20.94 3.94
C CYS A 11 8.82 21.35 3.73
N GLU A 12 8.62 22.65 3.51
CA GLU A 12 7.70 23.15 2.50
C GLU A 12 8.00 22.44 1.15
N ARG A 13 7.74 21.15 1.02
CA ARG A 13 7.85 20.48 -0.27
C ARG A 13 6.73 21.06 -1.11
N PRO A 14 7.05 21.82 -2.16
CA PRO A 14 6.00 22.42 -2.96
C PRO A 14 5.17 21.28 -3.55
N LEU A 15 3.86 21.38 -3.38
CA LEU A 15 2.92 20.65 -4.23
C LEU A 15 3.29 20.89 -5.70
N ASP A 16 2.98 19.93 -6.55
CA ASP A 16 3.07 20.21 -7.96
C ASP A 16 2.05 21.30 -8.33
N PRO A 17 2.37 22.26 -9.21
CA PRO A 17 1.42 23.30 -9.64
C PRO A 17 0.10 22.77 -10.21
N THR A 18 0.06 21.50 -10.60
CA THR A 18 -1.12 20.80 -11.12
C THR A 18 -1.96 20.08 -10.05
N ASP A 19 -1.56 20.12 -8.78
CA ASP A 19 -2.32 19.49 -7.69
C ASP A 19 -3.67 20.19 -7.45
N ASP A 20 -4.68 19.37 -7.12
CA ASP A 20 -6.02 19.81 -6.76
C ASP A 20 -5.97 20.84 -5.61
N PRO A 21 -6.57 22.05 -5.76
CA PRO A 21 -6.58 23.06 -4.71
C PRO A 21 -7.18 22.60 -3.38
N THR A 22 -7.96 21.50 -3.39
CA THR A 22 -8.57 20.88 -2.22
C THR A 22 -7.53 20.50 -1.16
N TRP A 23 -6.34 20.01 -1.55
CA TRP A 23 -5.29 19.64 -0.58
C TRP A 23 -4.81 20.84 0.25
N ARG A 24 -4.80 22.05 -0.32
CA ARG A 24 -4.48 23.28 0.43
C ARG A 24 -5.57 23.65 1.42
N THR A 25 -6.82 23.37 1.11
CA THR A 25 -7.94 23.59 2.04
C THR A 25 -7.88 22.60 3.18
N VAL A 26 -7.71 21.30 2.90
CA VAL A 26 -7.57 20.26 3.92
C VAL A 26 -6.37 20.53 4.83
N GLY A 27 -5.21 20.87 4.25
CA GLY A 27 -4.01 21.21 5.03
C GLY A 27 -4.25 22.38 5.99
N ARG A 28 -4.88 23.47 5.50
CA ARG A 28 -5.23 24.63 6.36
C ARG A 28 -6.17 24.26 7.50
N MET A 29 -7.16 23.40 7.27
CA MET A 29 -8.11 22.97 8.30
C MET A 29 -7.45 22.19 9.43
N LEU A 30 -6.37 21.45 9.13
CA LEU A 30 -5.66 20.61 10.09
C LEU A 30 -4.34 21.24 10.60
N GLY A 31 -3.98 22.42 10.12
CA GLY A 31 -2.74 23.10 10.49
C GLY A 31 -1.48 22.43 9.94
N VAL A 32 -1.58 21.73 8.79
CA VAL A 32 -0.47 21.00 8.15
C VAL A 32 -0.26 21.46 6.71
N SER A 33 0.87 21.07 6.11
CA SER A 33 1.09 21.37 4.70
C SER A 33 0.10 20.62 3.82
N ALA A 34 -0.17 21.14 2.63
CA ALA A 34 -1.05 20.47 1.67
C ALA A 34 -0.46 19.12 1.20
N PHE A 35 0.87 19.05 1.17
CA PHE A 35 1.60 17.81 0.93
C PHE A 35 1.34 16.77 2.03
N ASP A 36 1.43 17.18 3.30
CA ASP A 36 1.15 16.29 4.43
C ASP A 36 -0.30 15.81 4.42
N ALA A 37 -1.26 16.69 4.13
CA ALA A 37 -2.67 16.30 3.99
C ALA A 37 -2.88 15.21 2.93
N LYS A 38 -2.25 15.36 1.76
CA LYS A 38 -2.26 14.34 0.69
C LYS A 38 -1.58 13.05 1.14
N ALA A 39 -0.44 13.15 1.84
CA ALA A 39 0.30 12.01 2.37
C ALA A 39 -0.54 11.22 3.38
N TYR A 40 -1.17 11.91 4.33
CA TYR A 40 -2.05 11.31 5.32
C TYR A 40 -3.23 10.58 4.69
N TYR A 41 -3.87 11.18 3.68
CA TYR A 41 -4.92 10.51 2.92
C TYR A 41 -4.45 9.19 2.30
N THR A 42 -3.28 9.20 1.65
CA THR A 42 -2.73 8.03 0.98
C THR A 42 -2.35 6.95 1.98
N ILE A 43 -1.71 7.33 3.08
CA ILE A 43 -1.39 6.43 4.20
C ILE A 43 -2.67 5.79 4.75
N GLY A 44 -3.71 6.60 4.94
CA GLY A 44 -5.02 6.16 5.39
C GLY A 44 -5.63 5.10 4.47
N LEU A 45 -5.63 5.36 3.16
CA LEU A 45 -6.13 4.41 2.16
C LEU A 45 -5.34 3.09 2.18
N VAL A 46 -4.01 3.15 2.20
CA VAL A 46 -3.18 1.94 2.27
C VAL A 46 -3.48 1.15 3.54
N ARG A 47 -3.60 1.83 4.69
CA ARG A 47 -3.95 1.19 5.97
C ARG A 47 -5.33 0.55 5.93
N GLU A 48 -6.33 1.22 5.36
CA GLU A 48 -7.68 0.67 5.21
C GLU A 48 -7.67 -0.60 4.35
N MET A 49 -6.97 -0.58 3.21
CA MET A 49 -6.86 -1.74 2.32
C MET A 49 -6.12 -2.91 2.99
N VAL A 50 -5.02 -2.64 3.70
CA VAL A 50 -4.28 -3.67 4.48
C VAL A 50 -5.14 -4.22 5.62
N SER A 51 -5.84 -3.37 6.35
CA SER A 51 -6.76 -3.73 7.43
C SER A 51 -7.89 -4.63 6.89
N THR A 52 -8.52 -4.23 5.79
CA THR A 52 -9.57 -4.99 5.13
C THR A 52 -9.07 -6.33 4.60
N ALA A 53 -7.84 -6.36 4.05
CA ALA A 53 -7.20 -7.60 3.63
C ALA A 53 -6.92 -8.53 4.82
N GLY A 54 -6.47 -8.00 5.97
CA GLY A 54 -6.31 -8.73 7.22
C GLY A 54 -7.62 -9.31 7.74
N LEU A 55 -8.71 -8.54 7.69
CA LEU A 55 -10.06 -8.98 8.05
C LEU A 55 -10.56 -10.10 7.12
N ALA A 56 -10.44 -9.90 5.80
CA ALA A 56 -10.83 -10.90 4.80
C ALA A 56 -10.07 -12.22 5.03
N ARG A 57 -8.76 -12.13 5.29
CA ARG A 57 -7.92 -13.28 5.60
C ARG A 57 -8.36 -14.00 6.87
N SER A 58 -8.68 -13.27 7.92
CA SER A 58 -9.16 -13.83 9.20
C SER A 58 -10.47 -14.61 9.04
N ASN A 59 -11.22 -14.31 7.98
CA ASN A 59 -12.45 -15.01 7.58
C ASN A 59 -12.24 -16.02 6.42
N GLN A 60 -11.00 -16.44 6.15
CA GLN A 60 -10.64 -17.40 5.10
C GLN A 60 -11.00 -16.94 3.67
N LEU A 61 -11.21 -15.64 3.45
CA LEU A 61 -11.47 -15.04 2.12
C LEU A 61 -10.15 -14.69 1.42
N HIS A 62 -9.34 -15.72 1.09
CA HIS A 62 -7.97 -15.54 0.61
C HIS A 62 -7.82 -14.71 -0.67
N LEU A 63 -8.68 -14.94 -1.68
CA LEU A 63 -8.68 -14.15 -2.91
C LEU A 63 -9.04 -12.69 -2.66
N GLY A 64 -10.01 -12.43 -1.78
CA GLY A 64 -10.39 -11.09 -1.38
C GLY A 64 -9.25 -10.37 -0.64
N ALA A 65 -8.55 -11.07 0.25
CA ALA A 65 -7.38 -10.53 0.94
C ALA A 65 -6.25 -10.17 -0.03
N ILE A 66 -5.93 -11.07 -0.98
CA ILE A 66 -4.91 -10.82 -2.01
C ILE A 66 -5.30 -9.63 -2.89
N PHE A 67 -6.55 -9.56 -3.34
CA PHE A 67 -7.01 -8.45 -4.15
C PHE A 67 -6.83 -7.10 -3.44
N GLN A 68 -7.31 -7.00 -2.20
CA GLN A 68 -7.24 -5.77 -1.41
C GLN A 68 -5.80 -5.32 -1.13
N VAL A 69 -4.90 -6.25 -0.78
CA VAL A 69 -3.50 -5.89 -0.54
C VAL A 69 -2.76 -5.54 -1.84
N LEU A 70 -3.12 -6.13 -2.98
CA LEU A 70 -2.58 -5.73 -4.28
C LEU A 70 -3.05 -4.33 -4.68
N ASP A 71 -4.28 -3.93 -4.37
CA ASP A 71 -4.74 -2.54 -4.56
C ASP A 71 -3.98 -1.55 -3.65
N ALA A 72 -3.65 -1.96 -2.42
CA ALA A 72 -2.77 -1.18 -1.54
C ALA A 72 -1.37 -0.99 -2.16
N ILE A 73 -0.81 -2.05 -2.73
CA ILE A 73 0.48 -2.03 -3.43
C ILE A 73 0.41 -1.21 -4.72
N GLU A 74 -0.71 -1.24 -5.44
CA GLU A 74 -0.94 -0.37 -6.61
C GLU A 74 -0.88 1.11 -6.19
N LEU A 75 -1.49 1.49 -5.07
CA LEU A 75 -1.45 2.86 -4.55
C LEU A 75 -0.03 3.26 -4.13
N ILE A 76 0.72 2.36 -3.47
CA ILE A 76 2.16 2.54 -3.21
C ILE A 76 2.92 2.77 -4.52
N GLY A 77 2.66 1.95 -5.53
CA GLY A 77 3.23 2.08 -6.87
C GLY A 77 2.92 3.42 -7.54
N ARG A 78 1.69 3.91 -7.37
CA ARG A 78 1.28 5.24 -7.85
C ARG A 78 2.12 6.34 -7.21
N ALA A 79 2.29 6.27 -5.89
CA ALA A 79 3.07 7.23 -5.12
C ALA A 79 4.54 7.24 -5.53
N ILE A 80 5.22 6.09 -5.53
CA ILE A 80 6.65 6.04 -5.85
C ILE A 80 6.94 6.36 -7.32
N GLY A 81 6.03 6.03 -8.23
CA GLY A 81 6.21 6.22 -9.67
C GLY A 81 5.80 7.60 -10.17
N GLY A 82 5.15 8.43 -9.34
CA GLY A 82 4.73 9.79 -9.71
C GLY A 82 3.70 9.83 -10.84
N PHE A 83 2.84 8.82 -10.93
CA PHE A 83 1.84 8.69 -12.01
C PHE A 83 0.74 9.76 -11.90
N ARG A 84 0.44 10.44 -13.02
CA ARG A 84 -0.53 11.55 -13.05
C ARG A 84 -1.88 11.19 -13.64
N HIS A 85 -1.94 10.69 -14.88
CA HIS A 85 -3.21 10.74 -15.62
C HIS A 85 -3.48 9.70 -16.69
N ALA A 86 -2.54 8.82 -17.07
CA ALA A 86 -2.88 7.97 -18.21
C ALA A 86 -3.92 6.92 -17.77
N LYS A 87 -5.09 6.96 -18.45
CA LYS A 87 -6.05 5.87 -18.42
C LYS A 87 -5.27 4.59 -18.77
N PHE A 88 -5.56 3.48 -18.11
CA PHE A 88 -4.89 2.18 -18.30
C PHE A 88 -3.51 2.00 -17.64
N GLU A 89 -3.13 2.84 -16.67
CA GLU A 89 -1.87 2.67 -15.92
C GLU A 89 -1.94 1.72 -14.72
N ALA A 90 -3.12 1.16 -14.38
CA ALA A 90 -3.30 0.33 -13.18
C ALA A 90 -2.24 -0.79 -13.08
N THR A 91 -2.04 -1.54 -14.17
CA THR A 91 -1.00 -2.57 -14.27
C THR A 91 0.42 -2.02 -14.09
N ALA A 92 0.71 -0.85 -14.65
CA ALA A 92 2.03 -0.21 -14.53
C ALA A 92 2.31 0.26 -13.10
N ARG A 93 1.30 0.82 -12.43
CA ARG A 93 1.34 1.22 -11.02
C ARG A 93 1.53 0.01 -10.12
N LEU A 94 0.73 -1.04 -10.31
CA LEU A 94 0.87 -2.29 -9.56
C LEU A 94 2.25 -2.90 -9.77
N LYS A 95 2.75 -2.95 -11.02
CA LYS A 95 4.10 -3.43 -11.32
C LYS A 95 5.18 -2.61 -10.61
N ALA A 96 5.06 -1.28 -10.60
CA ALA A 96 5.99 -0.40 -9.88
C ALA A 96 5.97 -0.69 -8.37
N GLY A 97 4.78 -0.79 -7.78
CA GLY A 97 4.59 -1.12 -6.36
C GLY A 97 5.18 -2.49 -6.01
N LEU A 98 4.86 -3.53 -6.79
CA LEU A 98 5.42 -4.88 -6.62
C LEU A 98 6.95 -4.86 -6.70
N ASN A 99 7.53 -4.20 -7.70
CA ASN A 99 8.98 -4.09 -7.80
C ASN A 99 9.60 -3.43 -6.56
N TYR A 100 8.96 -2.39 -6.02
CA TYR A 100 9.43 -1.69 -4.84
C TYR A 100 9.34 -2.56 -3.58
N VAL A 101 8.18 -3.15 -3.29
CA VAL A 101 8.01 -3.95 -2.08
C VAL A 101 8.87 -5.24 -2.11
N LEU A 102 9.06 -5.83 -3.29
CA LEU A 102 9.93 -6.99 -3.47
C LEU A 102 11.41 -6.62 -3.37
N ASP A 103 11.80 -5.40 -3.77
CA ASP A 103 13.17 -4.91 -3.57
C ASP A 103 13.45 -4.66 -2.08
N LEU A 104 12.48 -4.14 -1.32
CA LEU A 104 12.58 -4.04 0.13
C LEU A 104 12.76 -5.42 0.79
N ASN A 105 11.98 -6.43 0.36
CA ASN A 105 12.12 -7.81 0.86
C ASN A 105 13.54 -8.37 0.63
N ARG A 106 14.13 -8.11 -0.54
CA ARG A 106 15.46 -8.60 -0.91
C ARG A 106 16.58 -8.00 -0.07
N ARG A 107 16.36 -6.84 0.54
CA ARG A 107 17.33 -6.15 1.41
C ARG A 107 17.34 -6.70 2.84
N GLU A 108 16.37 -7.53 3.21
CA GLU A 108 16.22 -8.04 4.57
C GLU A 108 16.75 -9.48 4.72
N GLU A 109 17.22 -9.81 5.92
CA GLU A 109 17.83 -11.11 6.26
C GLU A 109 16.80 -12.26 6.37
N THR A 110 15.50 -11.96 6.33
CA THR A 110 14.42 -12.97 6.34
C THR A 110 13.55 -12.83 5.09
N PRO A 111 13.99 -13.35 3.93
CA PRO A 111 13.27 -13.20 2.68
C PRO A 111 11.93 -13.95 2.73
N LEU A 112 10.85 -13.22 2.52
CA LEU A 112 9.53 -13.83 2.35
C LEU A 112 9.45 -14.52 0.99
N VAL A 113 8.79 -15.67 0.95
CA VAL A 113 8.54 -16.41 -0.30
C VAL A 113 7.43 -15.70 -1.04
N VAL A 114 7.71 -15.34 -2.28
CA VAL A 114 6.89 -14.45 -3.11
C VAL A 114 6.82 -15.01 -4.52
N LEU A 115 5.68 -14.81 -5.16
CA LEU A 115 5.48 -15.19 -6.56
C LEU A 115 6.25 -14.25 -7.49
N ALA A 116 6.33 -14.59 -8.78
CA ALA A 116 6.83 -13.64 -9.75
C ALA A 116 5.87 -12.45 -9.86
N VAL A 117 6.40 -11.29 -10.24
CA VAL A 117 5.59 -10.08 -10.45
C VAL A 117 4.44 -10.34 -11.43
N THR A 118 4.68 -11.12 -12.48
CA THR A 118 3.66 -11.52 -13.47
C THR A 118 2.49 -12.26 -12.83
N ASP A 119 2.76 -13.17 -11.89
CA ASP A 119 1.72 -13.97 -11.24
C ASP A 119 0.82 -13.08 -10.37
N TYR A 120 1.39 -12.06 -9.71
CA TYR A 120 0.59 -11.08 -8.97
C TYR A 120 -0.26 -10.20 -9.89
N LEU A 121 0.26 -9.83 -11.07
CA LEU A 121 -0.53 -9.09 -12.06
C LEU A 121 -1.69 -9.95 -12.56
N ASP A 122 -1.45 -11.23 -12.83
CA ASP A 122 -2.48 -12.15 -13.30
C ASP A 122 -3.53 -12.42 -12.21
N LEU A 123 -3.10 -12.60 -10.96
CA LEU A 123 -4.00 -12.70 -9.80
C LEU A 123 -4.89 -11.46 -9.65
N ARG A 124 -4.29 -10.25 -9.70
CA ARG A 124 -5.06 -9.00 -9.57
C ARG A 124 -6.05 -8.82 -10.71
N ASN A 125 -5.66 -9.14 -11.95
CA ASN A 125 -6.54 -9.05 -13.10
C ASN A 125 -7.70 -10.05 -13.01
N PHE A 126 -7.42 -11.27 -12.56
CA PHE A 126 -8.44 -12.29 -12.32
C PHE A 126 -9.45 -11.82 -11.26
N THR A 127 -8.99 -11.39 -10.08
CA THR A 127 -9.86 -10.98 -8.98
C THR A 127 -10.61 -9.68 -9.25
N GLY A 128 -10.03 -8.75 -10.00
CA GLY A 128 -10.63 -7.44 -10.30
C GLY A 128 -11.62 -7.44 -11.47
N HIS A 129 -11.51 -8.40 -12.40
CA HIS A 129 -12.33 -8.44 -13.61
C HIS A 129 -13.16 -9.73 -13.78
N GLY A 130 -13.10 -10.66 -12.81
CA GLY A 130 -14.03 -11.80 -12.69
C GLY A 130 -13.99 -12.85 -13.82
N GLY A 131 -13.15 -12.67 -14.83
CA GLY A 131 -13.09 -13.56 -16.01
C GLY A 131 -11.84 -13.43 -16.88
N ALA A 132 -10.80 -12.74 -16.42
CA ALA A 132 -9.54 -12.70 -17.15
C ALA A 132 -8.87 -14.08 -17.10
N SER A 133 -8.60 -14.68 -18.26
CA SER A 133 -7.86 -15.95 -18.35
C SER A 133 -6.42 -15.72 -17.90
N ALA A 134 -6.01 -16.35 -16.80
CA ALA A 134 -4.63 -16.30 -16.31
C ALA A 134 -3.62 -17.10 -17.18
N GLY A 135 -4.02 -17.51 -18.39
CA GLY A 135 -3.15 -18.26 -19.32
C GLY A 135 -2.78 -19.68 -18.85
N GLY A 136 -3.29 -20.12 -17.70
CA GLY A 136 -3.00 -21.40 -17.07
C GLY A 136 -3.48 -21.43 -15.61
N PRO A 137 -3.30 -22.55 -14.89
CA PRO A 137 -3.62 -22.61 -13.47
C PRO A 137 -2.64 -21.74 -12.66
N LEU A 138 -3.15 -20.72 -11.97
CA LEU A 138 -2.40 -19.98 -10.96
C LEU A 138 -2.48 -20.73 -9.63
N HIS A 139 -1.31 -21.08 -9.09
CA HIS A 139 -1.20 -21.68 -7.76
C HIS A 139 -0.65 -20.66 -6.79
N PHE A 140 -1.43 -20.33 -5.77
CA PHE A 140 -0.98 -19.55 -4.62
C PHE A 140 -1.43 -20.26 -3.34
N ASP A 141 -0.69 -20.04 -2.26
CA ASP A 141 -1.01 -20.57 -0.95
C ASP A 141 -1.47 -19.45 0.00
N ARG A 142 -1.85 -19.84 1.23
CA ARG A 142 -2.21 -18.88 2.27
C ARG A 142 -1.08 -17.94 2.66
N TRP A 143 0.18 -18.35 2.41
CA TRP A 143 1.38 -17.58 2.78
C TRP A 143 1.60 -16.43 1.81
N THR A 144 1.19 -16.57 0.55
CA THR A 144 1.27 -15.52 -0.47
C THR A 144 0.57 -14.23 -0.02
N GLY A 145 -0.67 -14.34 0.48
CA GLY A 145 -1.41 -13.18 0.99
C GLY A 145 -0.80 -12.60 2.27
N LEU A 146 -0.26 -13.45 3.15
CA LEU A 146 0.41 -13.01 4.36
C LEU A 146 1.69 -12.24 4.03
N ALA A 147 2.51 -12.75 3.11
CA ALA A 147 3.72 -12.07 2.64
C ALA A 147 3.40 -10.68 2.09
N LEU A 148 2.36 -10.56 1.24
CA LEU A 148 1.93 -9.26 0.71
C LEU A 148 1.51 -8.27 1.80
N LEU A 149 0.83 -8.71 2.87
CA LEU A 149 0.46 -7.85 4.01
C LEU A 149 1.70 -7.31 4.73
N HIS A 150 2.68 -8.16 5.00
CA HIS A 150 3.96 -7.73 5.59
C HIS A 150 4.72 -6.78 4.67
N LEU A 151 4.75 -7.05 3.37
CA LEU A 151 5.44 -6.23 2.40
C LEU A 151 4.78 -4.85 2.22
N ALA A 152 3.45 -4.78 2.16
CA ALA A 152 2.73 -3.52 2.04
C ALA A 152 2.93 -2.63 3.28
N THR A 153 2.90 -3.22 4.48
CA THR A 153 3.13 -2.48 5.73
C THR A 153 4.57 -2.00 5.87
N ARG A 154 5.56 -2.83 5.53
CA ARG A 154 6.97 -2.43 5.48
C ARG A 154 7.21 -1.30 4.48
N ALA A 155 6.61 -1.41 3.30
CA ALA A 155 6.73 -0.38 2.26
C ALA A 155 6.14 0.95 2.72
N LEU A 156 5.00 0.93 3.41
CA LEU A 156 4.38 2.14 3.96
C LEU A 156 5.31 2.84 4.97
N ASP A 157 5.93 2.08 5.87
CA ASP A 157 6.88 2.61 6.86
C ASP A 157 8.17 3.11 6.20
N ALA A 158 8.70 2.37 5.21
CA ALA A 158 9.90 2.76 4.47
C ALA A 158 9.69 4.05 3.67
N MET A 159 8.54 4.21 3.00
CA MET A 159 8.22 5.42 2.26
C MET A 159 8.16 6.65 3.16
N TRP A 160 7.56 6.52 4.35
CA TRP A 160 7.45 7.63 5.30
C TRP A 160 8.81 8.10 5.81
N GLY A 161 9.76 7.19 5.96
CA GLY A 161 11.14 7.50 6.35
C GLY A 161 12.06 7.93 5.21
N ASP A 162 11.65 7.82 3.93
CA ASP A 162 12.52 8.00 2.77
C ASP A 162 12.18 9.28 1.96
N PRO A 163 13.03 10.33 2.03
CA PRO A 163 12.87 11.55 1.25
C PRO A 163 12.76 11.34 -0.27
N VAL A 164 13.43 10.32 -0.82
CA VAL A 164 13.44 10.00 -2.26
C VAL A 164 12.13 9.35 -2.67
N ALA A 165 11.64 8.37 -1.90
CA ALA A 165 10.31 7.78 -2.11
C ALA A 165 9.21 8.86 -2.07
N MET A 166 9.33 9.81 -1.14
CA MET A 166 8.41 10.94 -1.02
C MET A 166 8.51 11.95 -2.19
N ALA A 167 9.55 11.92 -3.02
CA ALA A 167 9.65 12.78 -4.22
C ALA A 167 8.72 12.32 -5.35
N GLY A 168 8.49 11.01 -5.49
CA GLY A 168 7.46 10.47 -6.39
C GLY A 168 6.07 10.90 -5.94
N PHE A 169 5.86 10.89 -4.62
CA PHE A 169 4.58 11.24 -4.00
C PHE A 169 4.13 12.66 -4.32
N VAL A 170 5.04 13.64 -4.32
CA VAL A 170 4.74 15.02 -4.75
C VAL A 170 4.10 15.04 -6.14
N LYS A 171 4.60 14.22 -7.07
CA LYS A 171 4.23 14.27 -8.48
C LYS A 171 2.97 13.49 -8.83
N CYS A 172 2.48 12.62 -7.96
CA CYS A 172 1.35 11.76 -8.26
C CYS A 172 0.02 12.54 -8.17
N GLN A 173 -0.93 12.29 -9.07
CA GLN A 173 -2.29 12.82 -8.89
C GLN A 173 -3.00 11.95 -7.86
N ILE A 174 -3.61 12.53 -6.83
CA ILE A 174 -4.52 11.82 -5.93
C ILE A 174 -5.70 12.74 -5.67
N ASP A 175 -6.90 12.26 -5.99
CA ASP A 175 -8.13 13.01 -5.80
C ASP A 175 -8.73 12.61 -4.43
N PRO A 176 -9.13 13.58 -3.58
CA PRO A 176 -9.69 13.29 -2.27
C PRO A 176 -11.07 12.65 -2.41
N ILE A 177 -11.32 11.60 -1.63
CA ILE A 177 -12.66 11.08 -1.38
C ILE A 177 -13.18 11.72 -0.10
N GLU A 178 -14.42 12.18 -0.14
CA GLU A 178 -15.08 12.81 1.00
C GLU A 178 -16.21 11.94 1.55
N THR A 179 -16.43 12.03 2.86
CA THR A 179 -17.58 11.42 3.55
C THR A 179 -18.34 12.46 4.34
N ALA A 180 -19.61 12.17 4.68
CA ALA A 180 -20.43 13.05 5.50
C ALA A 180 -20.14 12.85 6.99
N VAL A 181 -19.92 13.94 7.74
CA VAL A 181 -19.46 13.87 9.15
C VAL A 181 -20.56 14.18 10.16
N HIS A 182 -21.52 15.04 9.82
CA HIS A 182 -22.85 15.29 10.42
C HIS A 182 -23.40 16.59 9.79
N SER A 183 -24.72 16.78 9.77
CA SER A 183 -25.37 18.06 9.39
C SER A 183 -24.84 18.74 8.12
N GLY A 184 -24.77 17.99 7.01
CA GLY A 184 -24.42 18.54 5.69
C GLY A 184 -22.94 18.92 5.49
N GLN A 185 -22.07 18.64 6.46
CA GLN A 185 -20.63 18.82 6.33
C GLN A 185 -19.97 17.56 5.78
N THR A 186 -19.01 17.74 4.87
CA THR A 186 -18.13 16.67 4.37
C THR A 186 -16.71 16.84 4.91
N GLU A 187 -15.99 15.73 5.00
CA GLU A 187 -14.54 15.74 5.24
C GLU A 187 -13.84 14.75 4.33
N THR A 188 -12.58 15.05 3.99
CA THR A 188 -11.70 14.09 3.34
C THR A 188 -11.38 12.95 4.30
N ILE A 189 -11.67 11.72 3.89
CA ILE A 189 -11.50 10.53 4.72
C ILE A 189 -10.05 10.34 5.16
N TYR A 190 -9.85 9.76 6.34
CA TYR A 190 -8.56 9.36 6.94
C TYR A 190 -7.56 10.46 7.30
N VAL A 191 -7.64 11.67 6.71
CA VAL A 191 -6.59 12.68 6.91
C VAL A 191 -6.44 13.07 8.38
N ARG A 192 -7.56 13.32 9.07
CA ARG A 192 -7.55 13.67 10.50
C ARG A 192 -7.00 12.52 11.35
N ASP A 193 -7.50 11.31 11.15
CA ASP A 193 -7.14 10.15 11.96
C ASP A 193 -5.66 9.79 11.80
N ILE A 194 -5.13 9.88 10.58
CA ILE A 194 -3.71 9.62 10.31
C ILE A 194 -2.83 10.73 10.86
N HIS A 195 -3.26 11.99 10.77
CA HIS A 195 -2.54 13.09 11.41
C HIS A 195 -2.41 12.83 12.92
N THR A 196 -3.50 12.48 13.61
CA THR A 196 -3.46 12.13 15.03
C THR A 196 -2.60 10.90 15.32
N HIS A 197 -2.72 9.83 14.51
CA HIS A 197 -1.91 8.62 14.67
C HIS A 197 -0.41 8.92 14.59
N LEU A 198 0.01 9.77 13.64
CA LEU A 198 1.41 10.09 13.44
C LEU A 198 1.94 11.03 14.53
N GLN A 199 1.12 11.91 15.11
CA GLN A 199 1.51 12.75 16.25
C GLN A 199 1.92 11.95 17.49
N ASP A 200 1.39 10.73 17.66
CA ASP A 200 1.75 9.81 18.74
C ASP A 200 3.13 9.14 18.56
N ALA A 201 3.98 9.63 17.65
CA ALA A 201 5.29 9.05 17.30
C ALA A 201 5.22 7.60 16.83
N ARG A 202 4.10 7.23 16.19
CA ARG A 202 3.88 5.91 15.61
C ARG A 202 4.31 5.87 14.15
N MET A 203 4.77 4.72 13.71
CA MET A 203 4.99 4.47 12.29
C MET A 203 3.64 4.31 11.57
N PRO A 204 3.54 4.65 10.27
CA PRO A 204 2.31 4.52 9.50
C PRO A 204 1.63 3.15 9.60
N SER A 205 2.37 2.05 9.64
CA SER A 205 1.80 0.71 9.66
C SER A 205 1.36 0.24 11.06
N GLU A 206 1.81 0.88 12.12
CA GLU A 206 1.51 0.49 13.50
C GLU A 206 0.01 0.68 13.82
N GLY A 207 -0.55 -0.22 14.64
CA GLY A 207 -1.96 -0.14 15.05
C GLY A 207 -2.94 -0.17 13.89
N THR A 208 -2.59 -0.84 12.78
CA THR A 208 -3.54 -1.12 11.70
C THR A 208 -4.61 -2.06 12.26
N PRO A 209 -5.92 -1.79 12.09
CA PRO A 209 -6.96 -2.70 12.55
C PRO A 209 -6.85 -4.08 11.87
N PHE A 210 -7.36 -5.11 12.54
CA PHE A 210 -7.33 -6.51 12.07
C PHE A 210 -5.93 -7.03 11.72
N ASP A 211 -4.92 -6.66 12.51
CA ASP A 211 -3.51 -7.02 12.33
C ASP A 211 -3.08 -8.32 13.02
N GLY A 212 -4.02 -9.19 13.41
CA GLY A 212 -3.74 -10.49 14.03
C GLY A 212 -2.82 -11.40 13.21
N TRP A 213 -2.69 -11.12 11.92
CA TRP A 213 -1.76 -11.79 11.00
C TRP A 213 -0.28 -11.44 11.26
N ARG A 214 0.05 -10.32 11.92
CA ARG A 214 1.43 -9.88 12.15
C ARG A 214 2.24 -10.83 13.04
N GLY A 215 1.56 -11.58 13.90
CA GLY A 215 2.17 -12.57 14.79
C GLY A 215 2.27 -13.97 14.19
N GLU A 216 1.85 -14.16 12.94
CA GLU A 216 1.94 -15.46 12.28
C GLU A 216 3.33 -15.66 11.67
N ASP A 217 3.98 -16.76 12.03
CA ASP A 217 5.24 -17.17 11.41
C ASP A 217 5.00 -17.44 9.92
N ILE A 218 5.58 -16.61 9.05
CA ILE A 218 5.64 -16.93 7.63
C ILE A 218 6.63 -18.08 7.48
N LEU A 219 6.12 -19.27 7.22
CA LEU A 219 6.94 -20.38 6.77
C LEU A 219 7.65 -19.95 5.48
N VAL A 220 8.96 -19.82 5.55
CA VAL A 220 9.83 -19.71 4.36
C VAL A 220 9.77 -21.07 3.66
N VAL A 221 8.71 -21.30 2.89
CA VAL A 221 8.65 -22.42 1.96
C VAL A 221 9.65 -22.11 0.85
N LEU A 222 10.88 -22.58 0.98
CA LEU A 222 11.81 -22.64 -0.14
C LEU A 222 11.06 -23.28 -1.29
N ALA A 223 10.63 -22.48 -2.27
CA ALA A 223 10.04 -22.97 -3.49
C ALA A 223 11.17 -23.68 -4.22
N THR A 224 11.38 -24.96 -3.88
CA THR A 224 12.13 -25.87 -4.73
C THR A 224 11.31 -25.96 -6.00
N SER A 225 11.72 -25.18 -6.99
CA SER A 225 11.31 -25.30 -8.37
C SER A 225 11.21 -26.78 -8.76
N GLY A 226 10.10 -27.12 -9.40
CA GLY A 226 9.67 -28.50 -9.64
C GLY A 226 10.79 -29.41 -10.13
N GLN A 227 11.15 -30.38 -9.28
CA GLN A 227 11.55 -31.68 -9.79
C GLN A 227 10.29 -32.49 -10.00
N THR A 228 9.93 -32.68 -11.28
CA THR A 228 9.05 -33.76 -11.69
C THR A 228 9.76 -35.07 -11.32
N VAL A 229 9.40 -35.66 -10.18
CA VAL A 229 9.76 -37.05 -9.91
C VAL A 229 8.88 -37.91 -10.81
N THR A 230 9.40 -38.27 -11.99
CA THR A 230 8.88 -39.43 -12.72
C THR A 230 9.24 -40.66 -11.92
N GLY A 231 8.27 -41.19 -11.19
CA GLY A 231 8.36 -42.46 -10.47
C GLY A 231 7.56 -43.55 -11.19
N SER A 232 8.32 -44.55 -11.66
CA SER A 232 7.97 -45.87 -12.24
C SER A 232 7.12 -45.90 -13.51
#